data_AF-A0A409XY13-F1
#
_entry.id   AF-A0A409XY13-F1
#
_cell.length_a   1.000
_cell.length_b   1.000
_cell.length_c   1.000
_cell.angle_alpha   90.00
_cell.angle_beta   90.00
_cell.angle_gamma   90.00
#
_symmetry.space_group_name_H-M   'P 1'
#
loop_
_entity.id
_entity.type
_entity.pdbx_description
1 polymer ?
#
loop_
_entity_poly.entity_id
_entity_poly.type
_entity_poly.pdbx_seq_one_letter_code
_entity_poly.pdbx_strand_id
1 'polypeptide(L)'
;MGKRKKAKKAKEEESEGFPVEVITKARVVPVDDDDVDEVSSKTKEKRRHQDAKWEYYVKWAGYGEDQNSWEPEENLESCERLLASFWRHVGMDDEDYPIGYVVKAKKSWIS
;
A
#
# COMPACT_ATOMS: atom_id res chain seq x y z
N MET A 1 1.72 50.63 0.09
CA MET A 1 2.70 49.57 0.47
C MET A 1 1.95 48.28 0.76
N GLY A 2 1.51 47.54 -0.27
CA GLY A 2 0.79 46.27 -0.10
C GLY A 2 1.69 45.12 -0.53
N LYS A 3 2.21 44.36 0.42
CA LYS A 3 3.18 43.28 0.21
C LYS A 3 2.58 42.18 -0.66
N ARG A 4 3.14 42.02 -1.86
CA ARG A 4 3.02 40.81 -2.66
C ARG A 4 3.81 39.71 -1.96
N LYS A 5 3.20 38.57 -1.65
CA LYS A 5 3.92 37.30 -1.50
C LYS A 5 3.19 36.24 -2.29
N LYS A 6 3.82 35.81 -3.38
CA LYS A 6 3.50 34.58 -4.11
C LYS A 6 4.29 33.44 -3.47
N ALA A 7 3.64 32.29 -3.32
CA ALA A 7 4.21 30.96 -3.46
C ALA A 7 3.03 30.07 -3.90
N LYS A 8 2.76 29.94 -5.20
CA LYS A 8 3.27 28.86 -6.08
C LYS A 8 3.31 27.51 -5.36
N LYS A 9 2.20 26.76 -5.42
CA LYS A 9 2.27 25.30 -5.49
C LYS A 9 2.11 24.94 -6.97
N ALA A 10 3.23 24.84 -7.67
CA ALA A 10 3.32 24.13 -8.96
C ALA A 10 2.93 22.66 -8.67
N LYS A 11 1.92 22.10 -9.34
CA LYS A 11 1.98 21.50 -10.68
C LYS A 11 3.15 20.55 -10.82
N GLU A 12 2.88 19.26 -10.71
CA GLU A 12 3.50 18.26 -11.58
C GLU A 12 2.65 16.99 -11.60
N GLU A 13 2.36 16.55 -12.82
CA GLU A 13 1.87 15.24 -13.25
C GLU A 13 0.82 14.51 -12.40
N GLU A 14 -0.42 14.66 -12.89
CA GLU A 14 -1.39 13.58 -13.03
C GLU A 14 -0.76 12.41 -13.81
N SER A 15 0.18 11.70 -13.18
CA SER A 15 0.25 10.27 -13.37
C SER A 15 -0.91 9.74 -12.53
N GLU A 16 -1.71 8.84 -13.09
CA GLU A 16 -2.91 8.24 -12.48
C GLU A 16 -2.56 7.36 -11.26
N GLY A 17 -1.84 7.93 -10.30
CA GLY A 17 -1.44 7.35 -9.04
C GLY A 17 -2.05 8.18 -7.93
N PHE A 18 -2.91 7.56 -7.14
CA PHE A 18 -3.50 8.18 -5.97
C PHE A 18 -2.41 8.68 -5.02
N PRO A 19 -2.56 9.84 -4.34
CA PRO A 19 -1.49 10.44 -3.55
C PRO A 19 -1.30 9.68 -2.22
N VAL A 20 -0.58 8.56 -2.27
CA VAL A 20 -0.19 7.77 -1.10
C VAL A 20 0.85 8.56 -0.29
N GLU A 21 0.53 8.86 0.96
CA GLU A 21 1.45 9.54 1.89
C GLU A 21 2.34 8.54 2.64
N VAL A 22 1.73 7.50 3.21
CA VAL A 22 2.47 6.47 3.97
C VAL A 22 1.68 5.17 4.10
N ILE A 23 2.39 4.05 4.14
CA ILE A 23 1.83 2.73 4.47
C ILE A 23 1.98 2.50 5.97
N THR A 24 0.86 2.22 6.64
CA THR A 24 0.83 2.14 8.11
C THR A 24 0.69 0.71 8.62
N LYS A 25 0.07 -0.17 7.83
CA LYS A 25 -0.18 -1.58 8.15
C LYS A 25 -0.10 -2.41 6.86
N ALA A 26 0.16 -3.69 7.01
CA ALA A 26 0.03 -4.69 5.96
C ALA A 26 -0.72 -5.90 6.53
N ARG A 27 -1.51 -6.60 5.73
CA ARG A 27 -2.17 -7.84 6.13
C ARG A 27 -2.10 -8.89 5.02
N VAL A 28 -2.02 -10.15 5.42
CA VAL A 28 -2.12 -11.28 4.50
C VAL A 28 -3.58 -11.63 4.33
N VAL A 29 -4.08 -11.68 3.10
CA VAL A 29 -5.44 -12.12 2.76
C VAL A 29 -5.42 -13.28 1.78
N PRO A 30 -6.43 -14.16 1.80
CA PRO A 30 -6.55 -15.19 0.79
C PRO A 30 -6.84 -14.52 -0.57
N VAL A 31 -6.22 -15.02 -1.62
CA VAL A 31 -6.60 -14.67 -3.00
C VAL A 31 -7.89 -15.43 -3.30
N ASP A 32 -9.03 -14.74 -3.24
CA ASP A 32 -10.30 -15.30 -3.68
C ASP A 32 -10.38 -15.21 -5.23
N ASP A 33 -10.98 -16.21 -5.88
CA ASP A 33 -11.05 -16.33 -7.35
C ASP A 33 -11.87 -15.17 -7.98
N ASP A 34 -12.63 -14.41 -7.16
CA ASP A 34 -13.47 -13.27 -7.57
C ASP A 34 -12.69 -11.93 -7.75
N ASP A 35 -11.45 -11.80 -7.25
CA ASP A 35 -10.66 -10.54 -7.26
C ASP A 35 -9.54 -10.53 -8.32
N VAL A 36 -9.57 -11.48 -9.27
CA VAL A 36 -8.71 -11.46 -10.46
C VAL A 36 -9.39 -10.57 -11.49
N ASP A 37 -8.83 -9.37 -11.72
CA ASP A 37 -9.13 -8.60 -12.94
C ASP A 37 -8.95 -9.55 -14.15
N GLU A 38 -9.88 -9.49 -15.11
CA GLU A 38 -10.07 -10.45 -16.21
C GLU A 38 -8.88 -10.53 -17.21
N VAL A 39 -7.64 -10.33 -16.77
CA VAL A 39 -6.42 -10.35 -17.59
C VAL A 39 -5.34 -11.19 -16.90
N SER A 40 -5.48 -12.52 -16.95
CA SER A 40 -4.37 -13.46 -17.28
C SER A 40 -4.81 -14.90 -17.02
N SER A 41 -5.48 -15.47 -18.02
CA SER A 41 -5.77 -16.90 -18.11
C SER A 41 -4.50 -17.69 -18.43
N LYS A 42 -3.69 -18.02 -17.40
CA LYS A 42 -2.67 -19.09 -17.38
C LYS A 42 -2.01 -19.11 -16.00
N THR A 43 -2.46 -19.88 -15.01
CA THR A 43 -1.97 -21.26 -14.82
C THR A 43 -2.72 -21.85 -13.62
N LYS A 44 -3.82 -22.59 -13.86
CA LYS A 44 -4.50 -23.40 -12.83
C LYS A 44 -3.74 -24.71 -12.61
N GLU A 45 -2.52 -24.63 -12.08
CA GLU A 45 -1.76 -25.84 -11.76
C GLU A 45 -1.01 -25.67 -10.43
N LYS A 46 -1.78 -25.72 -9.33
CA LYS A 46 -1.42 -26.29 -8.01
C LYS A 46 -2.43 -25.88 -6.94
N ARG A 47 -3.64 -26.44 -7.03
CA ARG A 47 -4.62 -26.39 -5.93
C ARG A 47 -4.11 -27.25 -4.76
N ARG A 48 -3.30 -26.65 -3.88
CA ARG A 48 -3.06 -27.14 -2.50
C ARG A 48 -2.34 -26.16 -1.56
N HIS A 49 -1.91 -24.99 -2.03
CA HIS A 49 -1.69 -23.84 -1.16
C HIS A 49 -2.81 -22.83 -1.49
N GLN A 50 -3.48 -22.29 -0.48
CA GLN A 50 -4.30 -21.11 -0.71
C GLN A 50 -3.33 -20.00 -1.10
N ASP A 51 -3.42 -19.49 -2.32
CA ASP A 51 -2.67 -18.31 -2.71
C ASP A 51 -3.01 -17.18 -1.72
N ALA A 52 -1.99 -16.52 -1.20
CA ALA A 52 -2.13 -15.45 -0.24
C ALA A 52 -1.45 -14.20 -0.79
N LYS A 53 -2.11 -13.06 -0.66
CA LYS A 53 -1.58 -11.76 -1.12
C LYS A 53 -1.51 -10.76 0.03
N TRP A 54 -0.67 -9.75 -0.14
CA TRP A 54 -0.57 -8.64 0.82
C TRP A 54 -1.49 -7.50 0.43
N GLU A 55 -2.28 -7.04 1.39
CA GLU A 55 -2.96 -5.74 1.33
C GLU A 55 -2.30 -4.77 2.30
N TYR A 56 -2.30 -3.49 1.95
CA TYR A 56 -1.60 -2.44 2.66
C TYR A 56 -2.55 -1.32 3.04
N TYR A 57 -2.49 -0.89 4.30
CA TYR A 57 -3.32 0.20 4.81
C TYR A 57 -2.66 1.55 4.54
N VAL A 58 -3.20 2.25 3.56
CA VAL A 58 -2.66 3.47 2.98
C VAL A 58 -3.21 4.71 3.67
N LYS A 59 -2.31 5.62 4.05
CA LYS A 59 -2.62 6.99 4.41
C LYS A 59 -2.61 7.84 3.15
N TRP A 60 -3.74 8.45 2.81
CA TRP A 60 -3.84 9.39 1.69
C TRP A 60 -3.35 10.78 2.09
N ALA A 61 -2.58 11.42 1.20
CA ALA A 61 -2.06 12.76 1.42
C ALA A 61 -3.19 13.79 1.37
N GLY A 62 -3.27 14.64 2.39
CA GLY A 62 -4.32 15.66 2.49
C GLY A 62 -5.68 15.17 2.99
N TYR A 63 -5.83 13.88 3.32
CA TYR A 63 -7.03 13.32 3.95
C TYR A 63 -6.76 12.95 5.42
N GLY A 64 -7.83 12.75 6.20
CA GLY A 64 -7.74 12.24 7.57
C GLY A 64 -7.28 10.78 7.63
N GLU A 65 -7.00 10.27 8.83
CA GLU A 65 -6.76 8.83 9.03
C GLU A 65 -8.02 7.98 8.85
N ASP A 66 -9.19 8.59 9.04
CA ASP A 66 -10.50 7.96 8.84
C ASP A 66 -10.77 7.58 7.37
N GLN A 67 -10.06 8.24 6.44
CA GLN A 67 -10.18 8.00 5.00
C GLN A 67 -9.21 6.92 4.51
N ASN A 68 -8.36 6.37 5.38
CA ASN A 68 -7.40 5.36 5.00
C ASN A 68 -8.10 4.07 4.57
N SER A 69 -7.64 3.47 3.48
CA SER A 69 -8.18 2.25 2.88
C SER A 69 -7.11 1.16 2.79
N TRP A 70 -7.55 -0.09 2.61
CA TRP A 70 -6.69 -1.21 2.28
C TRP A 70 -6.56 -1.30 0.77
N GLU A 71 -5.34 -1.26 0.27
CA GLU A 71 -5.02 -1.35 -1.14
C GLU A 71 -4.20 -2.63 -1.41
N PRO A 72 -4.46 -3.36 -2.50
CA PRO A 72 -3.62 -4.50 -2.90
C PRO A 72 -2.22 -4.04 -3.28
N GLU A 73 -1.25 -4.96 -3.30
CA GLU A 73 0.13 -4.62 -3.71
C GLU A 73 0.19 -4.03 -5.12
N GLU A 74 -0.67 -4.50 -6.02
CA GLU A 74 -0.81 -4.05 -7.42
C GLU A 74 -1.08 -2.54 -7.51
N ASN A 75 -1.96 -2.01 -6.66
CA ASN A 75 -2.23 -0.56 -6.58
C ASN A 75 -1.03 0.25 -6.06
N LEU A 76 -0.10 -0.42 -5.37
CA LEU A 76 1.09 0.19 -4.78
C LEU A 76 2.37 -0.13 -5.55
N GLU A 77 2.27 -0.78 -6.72
CA GLU A 77 3.43 -1.03 -7.59
C GLU A 77 4.10 0.28 -8.03
N SER A 78 3.34 1.36 -8.21
CA SER A 78 3.90 2.69 -8.47
C SER A 78 4.56 3.32 -7.23
N CYS A 79 4.36 2.72 -6.05
CA CYS A 79 4.79 3.20 -4.74
C CYS A 79 5.84 2.27 -4.07
N GLU A 80 6.70 1.61 -4.84
CA GLU A 80 7.74 0.69 -4.33
C GLU A 80 8.59 1.30 -3.21
N ARG A 81 8.90 2.59 -3.30
CA ARG A 81 9.67 3.31 -2.27
C ARG A 81 8.98 3.30 -0.91
N LEU A 82 7.65 3.44 -0.88
CA LEU A 82 6.88 3.44 0.36
C LEU A 82 6.78 2.02 0.93
N LEU A 83 6.59 1.02 0.07
CA LEU A 83 6.62 -0.39 0.44
C LEU A 83 7.96 -0.79 1.05
N ALA A 84 9.07 -0.47 0.38
CA ALA A 84 10.40 -0.74 0.89
C ALA A 84 10.68 -0.06 2.24
N SER A 85 10.24 1.20 2.38
CA SER A 85 10.36 1.93 3.65
C SER A 85 9.54 1.27 4.77
N PHE A 86 8.33 0.81 4.47
CA PHE A 86 7.46 0.11 5.42
C PHE A 86 8.12 -1.18 5.89
N TRP A 87 8.52 -2.06 4.95
CA TRP A 87 9.12 -3.35 5.28
C TRP A 87 10.46 -3.23 5.99
N ARG A 88 11.27 -2.23 5.63
CA ARG A 88 12.52 -1.91 6.35
C ARG A 88 12.28 -1.52 7.81
N HIS A 89 11.16 -0.84 8.10
CA HIS A 89 10.83 -0.41 9.46
C HIS A 89 10.13 -1.49 10.28
N VAL A 90 9.27 -2.26 9.61
CA VAL A 90 8.58 -3.41 10.20
C VAL A 90 9.58 -4.49 10.61
N GLY A 91 10.60 -4.72 9.78
CA GLY A 91 11.45 -5.91 9.87
C GLY A 91 10.64 -7.10 9.38
N MET A 92 10.70 -7.35 8.07
CA MET A 92 10.27 -8.64 7.53
C MET A 92 11.34 -9.65 7.99
N ASP A 93 11.17 -10.20 9.19
CA ASP A 93 11.72 -11.52 9.46
C ASP A 93 11.04 -12.45 8.45
N ASP A 94 11.80 -13.29 7.77
CA ASP A 94 11.43 -14.16 6.64
C ASP A 94 10.41 -15.26 7.03
N GLU A 95 9.45 -14.93 7.89
CA GLU A 95 8.48 -15.83 8.49
C GLU A 95 7.30 -16.03 7.56
N ASP A 96 6.85 -17.29 7.49
CA ASP A 96 5.64 -17.71 6.79
C ASP A 96 4.42 -17.12 7.53
N TYR A 97 4.01 -15.91 7.15
CA TYR A 97 2.91 -15.20 7.80
C TYR A 97 1.57 -15.84 7.42
N PRO A 98 0.79 -16.36 8.37
CA PRO A 98 -0.48 -17.00 8.07
C PRO A 98 -1.49 -15.98 7.55
N ILE A 99 -2.42 -16.43 6.70
CA ILE A 99 -3.56 -15.63 6.23
C ILE A 99 -4.30 -15.03 7.44
N GLY A 100 -4.58 -13.73 7.36
CA GLY A 100 -5.18 -12.94 8.44
C GLY A 100 -4.16 -12.28 9.38
N TYR A 101 -2.86 -12.53 9.21
CA TYR A 101 -1.83 -11.82 9.96
C TYR A 101 -1.78 -10.35 9.57
N VAL A 102 -1.72 -9.45 10.56
CA VAL A 102 -1.67 -8.00 10.35
C VAL A 102 -0.40 -7.44 10.97
N VAL A 103 0.46 -6.91 10.11
CA VAL A 103 1.68 -6.21 10.48
C VAL A 103 1.39 -4.72 10.63
N LYS A 104 1.88 -4.10 11.69
CA LYS A 104 1.74 -2.66 11.94
C LYS A 104 3.11 -2.04 12.06
N ALA A 105 3.37 -0.96 11.33
CA ALA A 105 4.58 -0.18 11.50
C ALA A 105 4.65 0.36 12.94
N LYS A 106 5.79 0.21 13.62
CA LYS A 106 5.98 0.70 15.00
C LYS A 106 5.97 2.24 15.01
N LYS A 107 5.06 2.84 15.79
CA LYS A 107 4.79 4.28 15.86
C LYS A 107 5.96 5.15 16.38
N SER A 108 7.04 4.55 16.87
CA SER A 108 8.25 5.27 17.31
C SER A 108 9.03 5.97 16.19
N TRP A 109 8.65 5.78 14.92
CA TRP A 109 9.18 6.52 13.75
C TRP A 109 8.24 7.63 13.25
N ILE A 110 6.99 7.69 13.73
CA ILE A 110 5.97 8.65 13.25
C ILE A 110 5.90 9.86 14.21
N SER A 111 7.06 10.35 14.67
CA SER A 111 7.14 11.50 15.58
C SER A 111 8.04 12.61 15.04
#